data_AF-A0A397CYF1-F1
#
_entry.id   AF-A0A397CYF1-F1
#
_cell.length_a   1.000
_cell.length_b   1.000
_cell.length_c   1.000
_cell.angle_alpha   90.00
_cell.angle_beta   90.00
_cell.angle_gamma   90.00
#
_symmetry.space_group_name_H-M   'P 1'
#
loop_
_entity.id
_entity.type
_entity.pdbx_description
1 polymer ?
#
loop_
_entity_poly.entity_id
_entity_poly.type
_entity_poly.pdbx_seq_one_letter_code
_entity_poly.pdbx_strand_id
1 'polypeptide(L)'
;MQFVQEETKETIYKIIMIGSAGVGKTNLIAVGARGQSYNDKSPATLNPEFATGAILVYDVTNKNTFKEVYPGVTSGGLSWLRALKQNSDPELLGGVLLVENKSDKIDKEQPRPPAYVQENEVTKLLMDVVYRDPVEGVGWLHDGKSDKVNPYRLANSMLYAKASALTNECELFEMNEVKVATVNEMFHKHTDVMAYEKTDAVTTVTKAIEALVLRIYERSKDMRAGGTKVKGKPFKLVKAPVVAPTSADQCC
;
A
#
# COMPACT_ATOMS: atom_id res chain seq x y z
N MET A 1 8.88 -45.52 10.35
CA MET A 1 8.92 -44.06 10.59
C MET A 1 8.99 -43.42 9.22
N GLN A 2 7.90 -42.79 8.76
CA GLN A 2 7.81 -42.23 7.41
C GLN A 2 8.36 -40.80 7.49
N PHE A 3 9.45 -40.52 6.80
CA PHE A 3 10.00 -39.18 6.68
C PHE A 3 9.03 -38.36 5.83
N VAL A 4 8.33 -37.41 6.45
CA VAL A 4 7.60 -36.37 5.71
C VAL A 4 8.66 -35.40 5.19
N GLN A 5 8.97 -35.47 3.90
CA GLN A 5 9.66 -34.37 3.24
C GLN A 5 8.72 -33.17 3.25
N GLU A 6 9.06 -32.12 3.99
CA GLU A 6 8.47 -30.80 3.78
C GLU A 6 8.84 -30.35 2.35
N GLU A 7 7.90 -30.46 1.42
CA GLU A 7 8.02 -29.80 0.13
C GLU A 7 8.03 -28.29 0.39
N THR A 8 9.22 -27.69 0.30
CA THR A 8 9.36 -26.23 0.26
C THR A 8 8.74 -25.74 -1.04
N LYS A 9 7.47 -25.33 -1.01
CA LYS A 9 6.83 -24.66 -2.14
C LYS A 9 7.50 -23.30 -2.36
N GLU A 10 8.27 -23.22 -3.45
CA GLU A 10 8.81 -21.95 -3.92
C GLU A 10 7.65 -21.04 -4.35
N THR A 11 7.43 -19.95 -3.61
CA THR A 11 6.38 -18.97 -3.93
C THR A 11 7.02 -17.78 -4.63
N ILE A 12 6.64 -17.54 -5.88
CA ILE A 12 7.16 -16.44 -6.68
C ILE A 12 6.19 -15.26 -6.61
N TYR A 13 6.69 -14.09 -6.21
CA TYR A 13 5.96 -12.84 -6.24
C TYR A 13 6.45 -11.96 -7.39
N LYS A 14 5.54 -11.46 -8.22
CA LYS A 14 5.84 -10.53 -9.33
C LYS A 14 5.42 -9.13 -8.93
N ILE A 15 6.39 -8.26 -8.65
CA ILE A 15 6.14 -6.84 -8.36
C ILE A 15 6.45 -6.01 -9.60
N ILE A 16 5.51 -5.14 -9.99
CA ILE A 16 5.70 -4.19 -11.09
C ILE A 16 5.92 -2.77 -10.55
N MET A 17 6.68 -1.95 -11.27
CA MET A 17 6.91 -0.55 -10.90
C MET A 17 6.36 0.38 -11.99
N ILE A 18 5.47 1.30 -11.61
CA ILE A 18 4.72 2.17 -12.52
C ILE A 18 4.94 3.63 -12.12
N GLY A 19 5.00 4.52 -13.11
CA GLY A 19 5.18 5.96 -12.91
C GLY A 19 5.76 6.62 -14.16
N SER A 20 5.75 7.96 -14.20
CA SER A 20 6.21 8.75 -15.35
C SER A 20 7.69 8.50 -15.69
N ALA A 21 8.12 8.93 -16.88
CA ALA A 21 9.55 8.97 -17.19
C ALA A 21 10.31 9.88 -16.20
N GLY A 22 11.54 9.51 -15.80
CA GLY A 22 12.39 10.34 -14.94
C GLY A 22 12.04 10.38 -13.43
N VAL A 23 10.99 9.68 -12.98
CA VAL A 23 10.64 9.58 -11.54
C VAL A 23 11.61 8.71 -10.73
N GLY A 24 12.55 8.01 -11.38
CA GLY A 24 13.61 7.24 -10.73
C GLY A 24 13.30 5.76 -10.47
N LYS A 25 12.34 5.17 -11.20
CA LYS A 25 11.95 3.74 -11.08
C LYS A 25 13.14 2.78 -11.09
N THR A 26 14.00 2.87 -12.10
CA THR A 26 15.16 1.97 -12.25
C THR A 26 16.18 2.13 -11.13
N ASN A 27 16.37 3.36 -10.63
CA ASN A 27 17.28 3.62 -9.51
C ASN A 27 16.75 3.03 -8.21
N LEU A 28 15.43 3.09 -7.98
CA LEU A 28 14.80 2.39 -6.87
C LEU A 28 14.99 0.86 -6.96
N ILE A 29 14.91 0.27 -8.15
CA ILE A 29 15.19 -1.17 -8.34
C ILE A 29 16.66 -1.50 -8.12
N ALA A 30 17.58 -0.71 -8.70
CA ALA A 30 19.02 -0.93 -8.58
C ALA A 30 19.46 -0.91 -7.12
N VAL A 31 19.05 0.13 -6.38
CA VAL A 31 19.42 0.31 -4.97
C VAL A 31 18.63 -0.63 -4.07
N GLY A 32 17.30 -0.67 -4.24
CA GLY A 32 16.40 -1.37 -3.32
C GLY A 32 16.35 -2.88 -3.47
N ALA A 33 16.51 -3.41 -4.69
CA ALA A 33 16.39 -4.85 -4.97
C ALA A 33 17.71 -5.53 -5.36
N ARG A 34 18.72 -4.78 -5.85
CA ARG A 34 20.00 -5.34 -6.32
C ARG A 34 21.23 -4.87 -5.54
N GLY A 35 21.09 -3.92 -4.62
CA GLY A 35 22.21 -3.35 -3.86
C GLY A 35 23.26 -2.64 -4.74
N GLN A 36 22.84 -2.17 -5.93
CA GLN A 36 23.70 -1.54 -6.93
C GLN A 36 23.65 0.00 -6.84
N SER A 37 24.65 0.67 -7.40
CA SER A 37 24.69 2.14 -7.49
C SER A 37 23.72 2.71 -8.53
N TYR A 38 23.33 3.97 -8.31
CA TYR A 38 22.46 4.79 -9.17
C TYR A 38 22.93 4.82 -10.64
N ASN A 39 22.00 4.78 -11.60
CA ASN A 39 22.26 4.80 -13.05
C ASN A 39 21.21 5.63 -13.82
N ASP A 40 21.67 6.59 -14.62
CA ASP A 40 20.84 7.58 -15.33
C ASP A 40 20.14 7.09 -16.62
N LYS A 41 20.40 5.88 -17.12
CA LYS A 41 19.83 5.41 -18.41
C LYS A 41 19.09 4.08 -18.26
N SER A 42 17.78 4.06 -18.52
CA SER A 42 17.01 2.80 -18.53
C SER A 42 15.62 2.89 -19.20
N PRO A 43 15.20 1.83 -19.93
CA PRO A 43 13.92 1.74 -20.62
C PRO A 43 12.79 1.15 -19.75
N ALA A 44 11.53 1.42 -20.13
CA ALA A 44 10.32 0.95 -19.46
C ALA A 44 9.84 -0.42 -19.98
N THR A 45 9.12 -1.19 -19.16
CA THR A 45 8.47 -2.44 -19.58
C THR A 45 7.05 -2.51 -19.03
N LEU A 46 6.08 -2.73 -19.91
CA LEU A 46 4.65 -2.89 -19.63
C LEU A 46 4.27 -4.36 -19.86
N ASN A 47 3.69 -5.00 -18.84
CA ASN A 47 2.58 -5.97 -18.92
C ASN A 47 2.24 -6.47 -17.49
N PRO A 48 1.21 -5.89 -16.85
CA PRO A 48 0.90 -6.09 -15.42
C PRO A 48 0.03 -7.32 -15.11
N GLU A 49 -0.43 -8.09 -16.10
CA GLU A 49 -1.50 -9.11 -15.97
C GLU A 49 -1.26 -10.21 -14.91
N PHE A 50 -0.02 -10.38 -14.42
CA PHE A 50 0.35 -11.37 -13.41
C PHE A 50 1.01 -10.76 -12.16
N ALA A 51 0.83 -9.46 -11.91
CA ALA A 51 1.48 -8.79 -10.80
C ALA A 51 0.83 -9.13 -9.45
N THR A 52 1.62 -9.65 -8.52
CA THR A 52 1.21 -9.89 -7.13
C THR A 52 1.35 -8.64 -6.27
N GLY A 53 2.03 -7.60 -6.78
CA GLY A 53 2.14 -6.31 -6.12
C GLY A 53 2.57 -5.21 -7.09
N ALA A 54 2.39 -3.95 -6.68
CA ALA A 54 2.80 -2.80 -7.48
C ALA A 54 3.52 -1.74 -6.65
N ILE A 55 4.46 -1.04 -7.27
CA ILE A 55 5.12 0.15 -6.73
C ILE A 55 4.78 1.32 -7.64
N LEU A 56 4.01 2.28 -7.15
CA LEU A 56 3.67 3.52 -7.85
C LEU A 56 4.67 4.59 -7.43
N VAL A 57 5.38 5.21 -8.38
CA VAL A 57 6.45 6.18 -8.07
C VAL A 57 6.14 7.54 -8.66
N TYR A 58 6.26 8.59 -7.85
CA TYR A 58 6.25 9.98 -8.30
C TYR A 58 7.50 10.72 -7.82
N ASP A 59 7.80 11.85 -8.47
CA ASP A 59 8.88 12.76 -8.10
C ASP A 59 8.31 13.91 -7.26
N VAL A 60 8.78 14.07 -6.03
CA VAL A 60 8.26 15.11 -5.12
C VAL A 60 8.42 16.53 -5.69
N THR A 61 9.41 16.74 -6.55
CA THR A 61 9.69 18.04 -7.15
C THR A 61 8.81 18.34 -8.37
N ASN A 62 7.99 17.39 -8.81
CA ASN A 62 7.17 17.50 -10.01
C ASN A 62 5.72 17.03 -9.78
N LYS A 63 4.83 17.99 -9.52
CA LYS A 63 3.39 17.74 -9.30
C LYS A 63 2.70 16.96 -10.40
N ASN A 64 3.13 17.08 -11.65
CA ASN A 64 2.48 16.36 -12.75
C ASN A 64 2.66 14.85 -12.60
N THR A 65 3.84 14.41 -12.14
CA THR A 65 4.09 12.98 -11.91
C THR A 65 3.21 12.40 -10.80
N PHE A 66 2.87 13.21 -9.79
CA PHE A 66 1.91 12.83 -8.75
C PHE A 66 0.47 12.80 -9.26
N LYS A 67 0.06 13.79 -10.08
CA LYS A 67 -1.28 13.83 -10.69
C LYS A 67 -1.57 12.62 -11.57
N GLU A 68 -0.55 12.06 -12.23
CA GLU A 68 -0.69 10.84 -13.02
C GLU A 68 -0.90 9.58 -12.16
N VAL A 69 -0.50 9.57 -10.88
CA VAL A 69 -0.79 8.45 -9.96
C VAL A 69 -2.30 8.32 -9.77
N TYR A 70 -2.94 9.42 -9.37
CA TYR A 70 -4.37 9.48 -9.15
C TYR A 70 -4.92 10.89 -9.46
N PRO A 71 -5.63 11.06 -10.60
CA PRO A 71 -5.99 12.35 -11.15
C PRO A 71 -7.29 12.93 -10.57
N GLY A 72 -7.66 12.62 -9.33
CA GLY A 72 -8.81 13.24 -8.63
C GLY A 72 -8.74 14.78 -8.50
N VAL A 73 -7.82 15.43 -9.21
CA VAL A 73 -7.51 16.86 -9.19
C VAL A 73 -7.32 17.46 -10.62
N THR A 74 -7.30 16.69 -11.72
CA THR A 74 -7.20 17.25 -13.09
C THR A 74 -7.80 16.37 -14.18
N SER A 75 -8.41 16.99 -15.20
CA SER A 75 -9.12 16.42 -16.37
C SER A 75 -8.30 15.52 -17.32
N GLY A 76 -7.13 15.02 -16.90
CA GLY A 76 -6.31 14.11 -17.69
C GLY A 76 -6.82 12.67 -17.56
N GLY A 77 -6.94 11.95 -18.69
CA GLY A 77 -7.46 10.58 -18.73
C GLY A 77 -6.54 9.50 -18.14
N LEU A 78 -5.28 9.83 -17.82
CA LEU A 78 -4.29 8.87 -17.34
C LEU A 78 -4.26 8.82 -15.80
N SER A 79 -4.46 7.62 -15.26
CA SER A 79 -4.28 7.30 -13.84
C SER A 79 -3.56 5.97 -13.72
N TRP A 80 -2.35 5.97 -13.17
CA TRP A 80 -1.59 4.74 -12.94
C TRP A 80 -2.31 3.81 -11.98
N LEU A 81 -2.98 4.34 -10.96
CA LEU A 81 -3.77 3.52 -10.05
C LEU A 81 -5.01 2.94 -10.72
N ARG A 82 -5.73 3.72 -11.55
CA ARG A 82 -6.89 3.20 -12.29
C ARG A 82 -6.47 2.12 -13.28
N ALA A 83 -5.39 2.36 -14.02
CA ALA A 83 -4.83 1.39 -14.94
C ALA A 83 -4.39 0.12 -14.21
N LEU A 84 -3.74 0.24 -13.04
CA LEU A 84 -3.41 -0.90 -12.21
C LEU A 84 -4.67 -1.70 -11.85
N LYS A 85 -5.68 -1.05 -11.26
CA LYS A 85 -6.95 -1.70 -10.87
C LYS A 85 -7.65 -2.42 -12.03
N GLN A 86 -7.62 -1.82 -13.22
CA GLN A 86 -8.30 -2.36 -14.41
C GLN A 86 -7.56 -3.53 -15.06
N ASN A 87 -6.24 -3.65 -14.86
CA ASN A 87 -5.41 -4.63 -15.56
C ASN A 87 -4.75 -5.66 -14.63
N SER A 88 -4.83 -5.48 -13.30
CA SER A 88 -4.37 -6.46 -12.33
C SER A 88 -5.48 -7.46 -11.98
N ASP A 89 -5.12 -8.73 -11.81
CA ASP A 89 -6.01 -9.71 -11.20
C ASP A 89 -6.28 -9.35 -9.72
N PRO A 90 -7.55 -9.06 -9.33
CA PRO A 90 -7.90 -8.74 -7.95
C PRO A 90 -7.66 -9.89 -6.95
N GLU A 91 -7.56 -11.13 -7.42
CA GLU A 91 -7.22 -12.29 -6.61
C GLU A 91 -5.71 -12.48 -6.44
N LEU A 92 -4.88 -11.72 -7.17
CA LEU A 92 -3.41 -11.78 -7.08
C LEU A 92 -2.78 -10.52 -6.50
N LEU A 93 -3.37 -9.33 -6.69
CA LEU A 93 -2.78 -8.06 -6.26
C LEU A 93 -2.81 -7.90 -4.73
N GLY A 94 -1.79 -8.43 -4.06
CA GLY A 94 -1.66 -8.50 -2.61
C GLY A 94 -1.15 -7.22 -1.93
N GLY A 95 -0.64 -6.24 -2.66
CA GLY A 95 -0.15 -5.01 -2.04
C GLY A 95 0.32 -3.96 -3.04
N VAL A 96 0.18 -2.70 -2.64
CA VAL A 96 0.64 -1.55 -3.42
C VAL A 96 1.44 -0.61 -2.53
N LEU A 97 2.61 -0.20 -3.00
CA LEU A 97 3.47 0.80 -2.35
C LEU A 97 3.48 2.08 -3.21
N LEU A 98 3.04 3.19 -2.64
CA LEU A 98 3.25 4.52 -3.21
C LEU A 98 4.60 5.08 -2.74
N VAL A 99 5.43 5.55 -3.66
CA VAL A 99 6.76 6.09 -3.38
C VAL A 99 6.83 7.56 -3.82
N GLU A 100 7.01 8.45 -2.85
CA GLU A 100 7.52 9.81 -3.04
C GLU A 100 9.03 9.73 -3.20
N ASN A 101 9.54 9.79 -4.43
CA ASN A 101 10.97 9.72 -4.67
C ASN A 101 11.61 11.12 -4.74
N LYS A 102 12.94 11.15 -4.58
CA LYS A 102 13.78 12.35 -4.53
C LYS A 102 13.54 13.20 -3.28
N SER A 103 13.27 12.55 -2.15
CA SER A 103 13.09 13.21 -0.86
C SER A 103 14.35 13.95 -0.39
N ASP A 104 15.53 13.62 -0.93
CA ASP A 104 16.79 14.36 -0.73
C ASP A 104 16.72 15.82 -1.17
N LYS A 105 15.77 16.18 -2.03
CA LYS A 105 15.53 17.57 -2.46
C LYS A 105 14.62 18.35 -1.52
N ILE A 106 14.07 17.70 -0.49
CA ILE A 106 13.25 18.35 0.53
C ILE A 106 14.16 18.71 1.69
N ASP A 107 14.32 20.01 1.92
CA ASP A 107 14.93 20.49 3.15
C ASP A 107 13.92 20.31 4.30
N LYS A 108 14.29 19.54 5.33
CA LYS A 108 13.44 19.26 6.49
C LYS A 108 13.36 20.43 7.46
N GLU A 109 14.29 21.38 7.38
CA GLU A 109 14.34 22.56 8.25
C GLU A 109 13.53 23.74 7.67
N GLN A 110 13.17 23.67 6.38
CA GLN A 110 12.44 24.71 5.68
C GLN A 110 11.03 24.26 5.26
N PRO A 111 10.09 25.21 5.09
CA PRO A 111 8.80 24.90 4.48
C PRO A 111 8.98 24.29 3.09
N ARG A 112 8.24 23.21 2.82
CA ARG A 112 8.25 22.54 1.52
C ARG A 112 7.88 23.55 0.41
N PRO A 113 8.66 23.66 -0.69
CA PRO A 113 8.37 24.61 -1.76
C PRO A 113 6.96 24.41 -2.36
N PRO A 114 6.18 25.47 -2.64
CA PRO A 114 4.83 25.33 -3.19
C PRO A 114 4.76 24.61 -4.55
N ALA A 115 5.86 24.63 -5.30
CA ALA A 115 5.99 23.93 -6.58
C ALA A 115 6.10 22.40 -6.42
N TYR A 116 6.48 21.91 -5.24
CA TYR A 116 6.62 20.48 -4.95
C TYR A 116 5.27 19.89 -4.56
N VAL A 117 5.13 18.57 -4.62
CA VAL A 117 3.94 17.85 -4.14
C VAL A 117 3.79 18.08 -2.65
N GLN A 118 2.62 18.52 -2.19
CA GLN A 118 2.39 18.86 -0.79
C GLN A 118 1.89 17.66 0.03
N GLU A 119 2.24 17.60 1.31
CA GLU A 119 1.92 16.45 2.17
C GLU A 119 0.41 16.25 2.37
N ASN A 120 -0.36 17.33 2.39
CA ASN A 120 -1.82 17.28 2.48
C ASN A 120 -2.46 16.67 1.22
N GLU A 121 -1.90 16.92 0.03
CA GLU A 121 -2.35 16.31 -1.24
C GLU A 121 -2.15 14.79 -1.20
N VAL A 122 -1.01 14.34 -0.68
CA VAL A 122 -0.68 12.92 -0.53
C VAL A 122 -1.54 12.26 0.55
N THR A 123 -1.71 12.93 1.69
CA THR A 123 -2.55 12.41 2.79
C THR A 123 -3.99 12.22 2.35
N LYS A 124 -4.54 13.19 1.60
CA LYS A 124 -5.88 13.08 1.03
C LYS A 124 -5.99 11.86 0.12
N LEU A 125 -5.04 11.68 -0.80
CA LEU A 125 -5.01 10.49 -1.68
C LEU A 125 -5.00 9.20 -0.87
N LEU A 126 -4.11 9.07 0.11
CA LEU A 126 -3.95 7.87 0.92
C LEU A 126 -5.20 7.54 1.75
N MET A 127 -5.95 8.56 2.16
CA MET A 127 -7.20 8.38 2.92
C MET A 127 -8.41 8.13 2.03
N ASP A 128 -8.46 8.64 0.81
CA ASP A 128 -9.62 8.48 -0.06
C ASP A 128 -9.59 7.17 -0.86
N VAL A 129 -8.43 6.50 -0.91
CA VAL A 129 -8.18 5.46 -1.91
C VAL A 129 -7.68 4.15 -1.33
N VAL A 130 -8.30 3.07 -1.78
CA VAL A 130 -7.85 1.68 -1.64
C VAL A 130 -7.41 1.14 -3.00
N TYR A 131 -6.49 0.18 -3.05
CA TYR A 131 -6.04 -0.41 -4.32
C TYR A 131 -6.98 -1.50 -4.84
N ARG A 132 -7.94 -1.96 -4.04
CA ARG A 132 -9.04 -2.85 -4.43
C ARG A 132 -10.36 -2.18 -4.12
N ASP A 133 -11.23 -2.09 -5.11
CA ASP A 133 -12.56 -1.50 -4.90
C ASP A 133 -13.46 -2.49 -4.16
N PRO A 134 -14.24 -2.05 -3.16
CA PRO A 134 -15.20 -2.90 -2.45
C PRO A 134 -16.33 -3.32 -3.39
N VAL A 135 -16.89 -4.50 -3.14
CA VAL A 135 -18.01 -5.04 -3.93
C VAL A 135 -19.25 -4.15 -3.76
N GLU A 136 -19.39 -3.56 -2.58
CA GLU A 136 -20.42 -2.61 -2.17
C GLU A 136 -20.27 -1.22 -2.83
N GLY A 137 -19.16 -0.98 -3.54
CA GLY A 137 -18.85 0.28 -4.20
C GLY A 137 -18.13 1.28 -3.29
N VAL A 138 -17.41 2.23 -3.90
CA VAL A 138 -16.49 3.14 -3.18
C VAL A 138 -17.17 4.00 -2.11
N GLY A 139 -18.46 4.33 -2.27
CA GLY A 139 -19.23 5.08 -1.26
C GLY A 139 -19.35 4.35 0.09
N TRP A 140 -19.37 3.00 0.07
CA TRP A 140 -19.40 2.20 1.28
C TRP A 140 -18.20 2.43 2.21
N LEU A 141 -17.04 2.85 1.66
CA LEU A 141 -15.87 3.19 2.48
C LEU A 141 -16.09 4.39 3.41
N HIS A 142 -17.11 5.20 3.13
CA HIS A 142 -17.47 6.39 3.91
C HIS A 142 -18.74 6.18 4.74
N ASP A 143 -19.74 5.49 4.18
CA ASP A 143 -21.06 5.35 4.78
C ASP A 143 -21.22 4.05 5.59
N GLY A 144 -20.33 3.08 5.41
CA GLY A 144 -20.39 1.78 6.07
C GLY A 144 -20.02 1.82 7.56
N LYS A 145 -20.41 0.77 8.30
CA LYS A 145 -20.03 0.64 9.72
C LYS A 145 -18.53 0.40 9.86
N SER A 146 -17.90 1.08 10.83
CA SER A 146 -16.44 1.05 11.04
C SER A 146 -15.88 -0.35 11.30
N ASP A 147 -16.63 -1.23 11.96
CA ASP A 147 -16.22 -2.62 12.24
C ASP A 147 -16.09 -3.49 10.98
N LYS A 148 -16.73 -3.07 9.88
CA LYS A 148 -16.62 -3.72 8.56
C LYS A 148 -15.67 -2.97 7.64
N VAL A 149 -15.76 -1.65 7.66
CA VAL A 149 -14.98 -0.77 6.78
C VAL A 149 -13.51 -0.72 7.18
N ASN A 150 -13.17 -0.57 8.47
CA ASN A 150 -11.79 -0.41 8.91
C ASN A 150 -10.92 -1.61 8.54
N PRO A 151 -11.34 -2.87 8.78
CA PRO A 151 -10.53 -4.02 8.36
C PRO A 151 -10.34 -4.09 6.84
N TYR A 152 -11.36 -3.71 6.06
CA TYR A 152 -11.25 -3.69 4.60
C TYR A 152 -10.29 -2.59 4.12
N ARG A 153 -10.44 -1.36 4.64
CA ARG A 153 -9.56 -0.23 4.33
C ARG A 153 -8.13 -0.55 4.69
N LEU A 154 -7.91 -1.14 5.86
CA LEU A 154 -6.59 -1.54 6.33
C LEU A 154 -5.99 -2.57 5.39
N ALA A 155 -6.72 -3.64 5.04
CA ALA A 155 -6.23 -4.68 4.13
C ALA A 155 -5.86 -4.14 2.74
N ASN A 156 -6.66 -3.21 2.21
CA ASN A 156 -6.54 -2.72 0.84
C ASN A 156 -5.90 -1.31 0.75
N SER A 157 -5.25 -0.87 1.83
CA SER A 157 -4.48 0.38 1.86
C SER A 157 -3.21 0.30 1.04
N MET A 158 -2.80 1.41 0.45
CA MET A 158 -1.42 1.51 -0.04
C MET A 158 -0.45 1.63 1.14
N LEU A 159 0.75 1.06 1.07
CA LEU A 159 1.87 1.55 1.86
C LEU A 159 2.36 2.86 1.23
N TYR A 160 2.96 3.74 2.02
CA TYR A 160 3.52 5.00 1.52
C TYR A 160 4.96 5.17 1.97
N ALA A 161 5.88 5.37 1.05
CA ALA A 161 7.29 5.60 1.32
C ALA A 161 7.72 6.99 0.84
N LYS A 162 8.36 7.78 1.71
CA LYS A 162 9.18 8.92 1.31
C LYS A 162 10.60 8.45 1.14
N ALA A 163 11.14 8.48 -0.06
CA ALA A 163 12.38 7.82 -0.41
C ALA A 163 13.33 8.74 -1.20
N SER A 164 14.62 8.53 -0.98
CA SER A 164 15.66 8.99 -1.89
C SER A 164 16.39 7.79 -2.44
N ALA A 165 16.19 7.52 -3.73
CA ALA A 165 17.02 6.54 -4.43
C ALA A 165 18.51 6.95 -4.46
N LEU A 166 18.83 8.24 -4.30
CA LEU A 166 20.20 8.75 -4.30
C LEU A 166 20.94 8.36 -3.00
N THR A 167 20.29 8.54 -1.85
CA THR A 167 20.90 8.27 -0.54
C THR A 167 20.53 6.91 0.05
N ASN A 168 19.62 6.18 -0.60
CA ASN A 168 18.97 4.96 -0.09
C ASN A 168 18.16 5.17 1.21
N GLU A 169 17.88 6.41 1.60
CA GLU A 169 17.03 6.72 2.74
C GLU A 169 15.56 6.52 2.40
N CYS A 170 14.78 6.03 3.38
CA CYS A 170 13.35 5.86 3.24
C CYS A 170 12.64 6.01 4.59
N GLU A 171 11.49 6.66 4.58
CA GLU A 171 10.52 6.64 5.67
C GLU A 171 9.25 5.95 5.18
N LEU A 172 8.89 4.82 5.79
CA LEU A 172 7.67 4.10 5.48
C LEU A 172 6.54 4.50 6.41
N PHE A 173 5.35 4.68 5.84
CA PHE A 173 4.10 4.98 6.52
C PHE A 173 3.06 3.95 6.12
N GLU A 174 2.32 3.46 7.11
CA GLU A 174 1.32 2.43 6.92
C GLU A 174 0.04 2.78 7.67
N MET A 175 -1.10 2.40 7.10
CA MET A 175 -2.38 2.65 7.74
C MET A 175 -2.59 1.71 8.93
N ASN A 176 -2.91 2.28 10.08
CA ASN A 176 -3.20 1.60 11.35
C ASN A 176 -4.52 2.09 11.94
N GLU A 177 -5.08 1.28 12.83
CA GLU A 177 -6.13 1.71 13.76
C GLU A 177 -5.49 2.42 14.95
N VAL A 178 -5.77 3.71 15.09
CA VAL A 178 -5.34 4.54 16.21
C VAL A 178 -6.49 4.65 17.20
N LYS A 179 -6.24 4.15 18.42
CA LYS A 179 -7.16 4.32 19.54
C LYS A 179 -7.10 5.75 20.03
N VAL A 180 -8.13 6.54 19.74
CA VAL A 180 -8.27 7.87 20.33
C VAL A 180 -8.79 7.68 21.75
N ALA A 181 -7.96 8.02 22.75
CA ALA A 181 -8.43 8.17 24.12
C ALA A 181 -9.25 9.45 24.19
N THR A 182 -10.57 9.34 24.14
CA THR A 182 -11.45 10.48 24.44
C THR A 182 -11.41 10.73 25.94
N VAL A 183 -11.15 11.98 26.35
CA VAL A 183 -10.98 12.42 27.75
C VAL A 183 -12.32 12.49 28.51
N ASN A 184 -13.22 11.53 28.31
CA ASN A 184 -14.45 11.41 29.10
C ASN A 184 -14.50 10.01 29.72
N GLU A 185 -14.03 9.91 30.96
CA GLU A 185 -13.96 8.70 31.80
C GLU A 185 -15.33 8.07 32.16
N MET A 186 -16.43 8.41 31.48
CA MET A 186 -17.76 7.86 31.80
C MET A 186 -18.47 7.15 30.64
N PHE A 187 -17.92 7.17 29.42
CA PHE A 187 -18.48 6.43 28.29
C PHE A 187 -17.36 5.73 27.51
N HIS A 188 -17.09 4.46 27.81
CA HIS A 188 -16.16 3.60 27.08
C HIS A 188 -16.64 3.30 25.64
N LYS A 189 -16.66 4.31 24.77
CA LYS A 189 -16.69 4.12 23.32
C LYS A 189 -15.38 4.65 22.76
N HIS A 190 -14.36 3.80 22.77
CA HIS A 190 -13.18 4.02 21.94
C HIS A 190 -13.63 4.00 20.49
N THR A 191 -13.56 5.14 19.80
CA THR A 191 -13.70 5.18 18.35
C THR A 191 -12.33 4.97 17.75
N ASP A 192 -12.12 3.81 17.12
CA ASP A 192 -10.90 3.54 16.38
C ASP A 192 -10.88 4.43 15.12
N VAL A 193 -9.86 5.28 15.01
CA VAL A 193 -9.65 6.17 13.87
C VAL A 193 -8.53 5.61 13.01
N MET A 194 -8.74 5.58 11.69
CA MET A 194 -7.71 5.13 10.74
C MET A 194 -6.73 6.26 10.46
N ALA A 195 -5.43 6.01 10.61
CA ALA A 195 -4.39 6.98 10.28
C ALA A 195 -3.14 6.29 9.72
N TYR A 196 -2.36 7.04 8.92
CA TYR A 196 -1.04 6.61 8.48
C TYR A 196 0.00 6.96 9.55
N GLU A 197 0.75 5.96 9.99
CA GLU A 197 1.82 6.14 10.98
C GLU A 197 3.16 5.65 10.43
N LYS A 198 4.24 6.29 10.88
CA LYS A 198 5.59 5.89 10.51
C LYS A 198 5.94 4.52 11.10
N THR A 199 6.59 3.69 10.30
CA THR A 199 7.18 2.42 10.72
C THR A 199 8.67 2.64 10.98
N ASP A 200 9.03 2.91 12.24
CA ASP A 200 10.38 3.38 12.64
C ASP A 200 11.54 2.43 12.23
N ALA A 201 11.27 1.13 12.11
CA ALA A 201 12.27 0.14 11.73
C ALA A 201 12.69 0.23 10.24
N VAL A 202 11.86 0.88 9.40
CA VAL A 202 12.06 0.99 7.95
C VAL A 202 12.70 2.33 7.63
N THR A 203 14.01 2.28 7.40
CA THR A 203 14.87 3.45 7.17
C THR A 203 15.48 3.49 5.77
N THR A 204 15.31 2.44 4.97
CA THR A 204 15.92 2.31 3.64
C THR A 204 14.93 1.84 2.59
N VAL A 205 15.24 2.12 1.32
CA VAL A 205 14.39 1.70 0.18
C VAL A 205 14.22 0.18 0.17
N THR A 206 15.31 -0.56 0.44
CA THR A 206 15.29 -2.03 0.56
C THR A 206 14.28 -2.50 1.60
N LYS A 207 14.33 -1.95 2.83
CA LYS A 207 13.40 -2.34 3.90
C LYS A 207 11.94 -2.01 3.58
N ALA A 208 11.68 -0.94 2.82
CA ALA A 208 10.34 -0.62 2.36
C ALA A 208 9.81 -1.63 1.33
N ILE A 209 10.68 -2.11 0.43
CA ILE A 209 10.33 -3.19 -0.50
C ILE A 209 10.11 -4.51 0.25
N GLU A 210 10.95 -4.83 1.24
CA GLU A 210 10.75 -5.99 2.12
C GLU A 210 9.39 -5.93 2.84
N ALA A 211 9.01 -4.77 3.38
CA ALA A 211 7.72 -4.56 4.01
C ALA A 211 6.55 -4.79 3.04
N LEU A 212 6.67 -4.33 1.78
CA LEU A 212 5.71 -4.63 0.72
C LEU A 212 5.61 -6.13 0.45
N VAL A 213 6.73 -6.83 0.31
CA VAL A 213 6.76 -8.28 0.07
C VAL A 213 6.10 -9.04 1.23
N LEU A 214 6.41 -8.67 2.47
CA LEU A 214 5.77 -9.28 3.66
C LEU A 214 4.27 -9.04 3.67
N ARG A 215 3.80 -7.86 3.25
CA ARG A 215 2.37 -7.59 3.14
C ARG A 215 1.71 -8.44 2.05
N ILE A 216 2.34 -8.57 0.88
CA ILE A 216 1.86 -9.43 -0.21
C ILE A 216 1.79 -10.88 0.26
N TYR A 217 2.82 -11.36 0.95
CA TYR A 217 2.86 -12.71 1.53
C TYR A 217 1.73 -12.93 2.54
N GLU A 218 1.47 -11.99 3.44
CA GLU A 218 0.38 -12.14 4.40
C GLU A 218 -0.99 -12.12 3.69
N ARG A 219 -1.15 -11.26 2.67
CA ARG A 219 -2.39 -11.15 1.88
C ARG A 219 -2.65 -12.39 1.02
N SER A 220 -1.62 -13.05 0.48
CA SER A 220 -1.78 -14.25 -0.35
C SER A 220 -2.40 -15.44 0.39
N LYS A 221 -2.40 -15.42 1.74
CA LYS A 221 -3.05 -16.45 2.57
C LYS A 221 -4.57 -16.42 2.47
N ASP A 222 -5.18 -15.23 2.35
CA ASP A 222 -6.60 -15.04 2.08
C ASP A 222 -6.84 -13.61 1.58
N MET A 223 -7.05 -13.50 0.27
CA MET A 223 -7.30 -12.22 -0.42
C MET A 223 -8.68 -11.63 -0.15
N ARG A 224 -9.60 -12.39 0.44
CA ARG A 224 -10.98 -11.97 0.76
C ARG A 224 -11.11 -11.51 2.22
N ALA A 225 -10.20 -11.95 3.09
CA ALA A 225 -10.14 -11.48 4.47
C ALA A 225 -9.86 -9.97 4.58
N GLY A 226 -10.41 -9.35 5.63
CA GLY A 226 -9.98 -8.02 6.09
C GLY A 226 -8.62 -8.08 6.79
N GLY A 227 -8.13 -6.94 7.26
CA GLY A 227 -6.83 -6.81 7.90
C GLY A 227 -6.90 -6.10 9.24
N THR A 228 -5.96 -6.40 10.12
CA THR A 228 -5.72 -5.66 11.36
C THR A 228 -4.27 -5.23 11.40
N LYS A 229 -4.03 -4.03 11.92
CA LYS A 229 -2.69 -3.53 12.18
C LYS A 229 -2.74 -2.48 13.28
N VAL A 230 -2.13 -2.85 14.39
CA VAL A 230 -1.91 -1.98 15.55
C VAL A 230 -0.52 -1.39 15.41
N LYS A 231 -0.35 -0.13 15.83
CA LYS A 231 0.95 0.55 15.85
C LYS A 231 2.05 -0.33 16.43
N GLY A 232 3.17 -0.43 15.72
CA GLY A 232 4.33 -1.23 16.13
C GLY A 232 4.13 -2.75 16.03
N LYS A 233 3.02 -3.22 15.46
CA LYS A 233 2.78 -4.64 15.18
C LYS A 233 2.75 -4.91 13.66
N PRO A 234 3.16 -6.11 13.22
CA PRO A 234 3.01 -6.52 11.83
C PRO A 234 1.54 -6.54 11.40
N PHE A 235 1.32 -6.28 10.11
CA PHE A 235 0.02 -6.50 9.46
C PHE A 235 -0.41 -7.96 9.60
N LYS A 236 -1.71 -8.20 9.86
CA LYS A 236 -2.29 -9.55 9.93
C LYS A 236 -3.68 -9.58 9.31
N LEU A 237 -4.09 -10.72 8.77
CA LEU A 237 -5.46 -10.92 8.33
C LEU A 237 -6.42 -11.13 9.51
N VAL A 238 -7.63 -10.61 9.37
CA VAL A 238 -8.75 -10.97 10.25
C VAL A 238 -9.31 -12.30 9.76
N LYS A 239 -9.35 -13.31 10.62
CA LYS A 239 -9.94 -14.61 10.26
C LYS A 239 -11.38 -14.39 9.81
N ALA A 240 -11.73 -14.90 8.63
CA ALA A 240 -13.13 -14.95 8.21
C ALA A 240 -13.93 -15.71 9.28
N PRO A 241 -15.15 -15.26 9.63
CA PRO A 241 -16.03 -16.05 10.47
C PRO A 241 -16.21 -17.43 9.83
N VAL A 242 -16.00 -18.50 10.59
CA VAL A 242 -16.33 -19.84 10.12
C VAL A 242 -17.83 -19.86 9.90
N VAL A 243 -18.26 -19.92 8.64
CA VAL A 243 -19.67 -20.16 8.32
C VAL A 243 -19.96 -21.57 8.81
N ALA A 244 -20.67 -21.69 9.94
CA ALA A 244 -21.15 -22.98 10.39
C ALA A 244 -21.97 -23.59 9.24
N PRO A 245 -21.77 -24.87 8.89
CA PRO A 245 -22.58 -25.49 7.86
C PRO A 245 -24.04 -25.36 8.27
N THR A 246 -24.83 -24.65 7.47
CA THR A 246 -26.29 -24.67 7.58
C THR A 246 -26.70 -26.13 7.48
N SER A 247 -27.26 -26.66 8.56
CA SER A 247 -27.90 -27.97 8.58
C SER A 247 -28.93 -27.99 7.46
N ALA A 248 -28.60 -28.67 6.36
CA ALA A 248 -29.52 -28.88 5.28
C ALA A 248 -30.73 -29.66 5.82
N ASP A 249 -31.90 -29.12 5.49
CA ASP A 249 -33.23 -29.59 5.78
C ASP A 249 -33.38 -31.12 5.84
N GLN A 250 -33.82 -31.62 7.01
CA GLN A 250 -34.67 -32.79 7.05
C GLN A 250 -36.07 -32.34 6.61
N CYS A 251 -36.37 -32.48 5.31
CA CYS A 251 -37.77 -32.52 4.87
C CYS A 251 -38.40 -33.83 5.38
N CYS A 252 -39.46 -33.70 6.17
CA CYS A 252 -40.44 -34.75 6.45
C CYS A 252 -41.31 -35.03 5.22
#